data_AF-A0A3B9HUL2-F1
#
_entry.id   AF-A0A3B9HUL2-F1
#
_cell.length_a   1.000
_cell.length_b   1.000
_cell.length_c   1.000
_cell.angle_alpha   90.00
_cell.angle_beta   90.00
_cell.angle_gamma   90.00
#
_symmetry.space_group_name_H-M   'P 1'
#
loop_
_entity.id
_entity.type
_entity.pdbx_description
1 polymer ?
#
loop_
_entity_poly.entity_id
_entity_poly.type
_entity_poly.pdbx_seq_one_letter_code
_entity_poly.pdbx_strand_id
1 'polypeptide(L)'
;YARVVLDLMTRKPDKKGRPKTLILGGGIANFTDVAKTFTGIIKALNEYGDKLKRVKARIFVRRGGPNYQEGLINLKAAAEKLGVPIEVHGPEYHMTRVVSDALKF
;
A
#
# COMPACT_ATOMS: atom_id res chain seq x y z
N TYR A 1 -10.15 -7.08 -6.40
CA TYR A 1 -10.30 -5.92 -5.51
C TYR A 1 -9.21 -4.87 -5.73
N ALA A 2 -7.93 -5.14 -5.44
CA ALA A 2 -6.84 -4.15 -5.53
C ALA A 2 -6.78 -3.40 -6.89
N ARG A 3 -6.89 -4.13 -8.01
CA ARG A 3 -6.94 -3.53 -9.37
C ARG A 3 -8.00 -2.45 -9.53
N VAL A 4 -9.18 -2.62 -8.93
CA VAL A 4 -10.29 -1.65 -9.03
C VAL A 4 -9.94 -0.36 -8.28
N VAL A 5 -9.39 -0.47 -7.07
CA VAL A 5 -8.97 0.69 -6.28
C VAL A 5 -7.84 1.45 -6.99
N LEU A 6 -6.84 0.71 -7.49
CA LEU A 6 -5.71 1.29 -8.24
C LEU A 6 -6.17 1.96 -9.54
N ASP A 7 -7.12 1.37 -10.26
CA ASP A 7 -7.74 2.00 -11.42
C ASP A 7 -8.40 3.32 -11.04
N LEU A 8 -9.33 3.30 -10.08
CA LEU A 8 -10.07 4.49 -9.67
C LEU A 8 -9.15 5.63 -9.22
N MET A 9 -8.14 5.34 -8.41
CA MET A 9 -7.24 6.38 -7.91
C MET A 9 -6.30 6.94 -8.99
N THR A 10 -6.04 6.21 -10.07
CA THR A 10 -5.08 6.61 -11.12
C THR A 10 -5.71 7.22 -12.38
N ARG A 11 -7.04 7.31 -12.48
CA ARG A 11 -7.73 7.88 -13.67
C ARG A 11 -7.38 9.33 -13.97
N LYS A 12 -7.25 10.15 -12.94
CA LYS A 12 -6.91 11.58 -13.05
C LYS A 12 -5.99 11.98 -11.90
N PRO A 13 -4.99 12.85 -12.11
CA PRO A 13 -4.23 13.46 -11.01
C PRO A 13 -5.15 14.24 -10.04
N ASP A 14 -4.66 14.57 -8.83
CA ASP A 14 -5.35 15.50 -7.94
C ASP A 14 -5.45 16.88 -8.59
N LYS A 15 -6.60 17.56 -8.47
CA LYS A 15 -6.83 18.87 -9.09
C LYS A 15 -5.87 19.96 -8.60
N LYS A 16 -5.37 19.83 -7.37
CA LYS A 16 -4.40 20.76 -6.77
C LYS A 16 -2.95 20.28 -6.91
N GLY A 17 -2.71 19.22 -7.68
CA GLY A 17 -1.38 18.66 -7.91
C GLY A 17 -0.77 17.93 -6.69
N ARG A 18 -1.57 17.66 -5.65
CA ARG A 18 -1.10 16.96 -4.44
C ARG A 18 -0.86 15.48 -4.70
N PRO A 19 0.08 14.85 -3.97
CA PRO A 19 0.22 13.40 -3.96
C PRO A 19 -1.09 12.71 -3.59
N LYS A 20 -1.34 11.55 -4.18
CA LYS A 20 -2.44 10.68 -3.73
C LYS A 20 -1.90 9.65 -2.76
N THR A 21 -2.67 9.34 -1.72
CA THR A 21 -2.25 8.38 -0.70
C THR A 21 -3.11 7.12 -0.75
N LEU A 22 -2.45 5.96 -0.75
CA LEU A 22 -3.07 4.65 -0.61
C LEU A 22 -2.71 4.06 0.75
N ILE A 23 -3.71 3.82 1.59
CA ILE A 23 -3.51 3.22 2.91
C ILE A 23 -3.93 1.75 2.84
N LEU A 24 -2.96 0.85 3.01
CA LEU A 24 -3.16 -0.59 3.12
C LEU A 24 -3.11 -0.97 4.61
N GLY A 25 -4.20 -0.72 5.31
CA GLY A 25 -4.30 -0.89 6.76
C GLY A 25 -5.06 -2.14 7.22
N GLY A 26 -4.97 -2.40 8.52
CA GLY A 26 -5.95 -3.18 9.27
C GLY A 26 -5.45 -3.68 10.62
N GLY A 27 -6.36 -4.33 11.34
CA GLY A 27 -6.07 -5.01 12.60
C GLY A 27 -5.11 -6.20 12.42
N ILE A 28 -4.74 -6.82 13.54
CA ILE A 28 -3.98 -8.06 13.53
C ILE A 28 -4.95 -9.18 13.16
N ALA A 29 -4.72 -9.83 12.03
CA ALA A 29 -5.58 -10.92 11.58
C ALA A 29 -5.34 -12.19 12.40
N ASN A 30 -6.41 -12.92 12.73
CA ASN A 30 -6.29 -14.20 13.46
C ASN A 30 -6.01 -15.38 12.51
N PHE A 31 -6.66 -15.41 11.34
CA PHE A 31 -6.61 -16.56 10.41
C PHE A 31 -6.23 -16.19 8.98
N THR A 32 -6.21 -14.90 8.65
CA THR A 32 -5.88 -14.44 7.29
C THR A 32 -4.38 -14.53 7.05
N ASP A 33 -3.98 -15.27 6.02
CA ASP A 33 -2.61 -15.29 5.52
C ASP A 33 -2.28 -13.96 4.83
N VAL A 34 -1.46 -13.14 5.48
CA VAL A 34 -1.09 -11.81 5.02
C VAL A 34 -0.21 -11.89 3.78
N ALA A 35 0.72 -12.85 3.71
CA ALA A 35 1.62 -13.03 2.58
C ALA A 35 0.84 -13.33 1.30
N LYS A 36 -0.09 -14.31 1.35
CA LYS A 36 -0.95 -14.66 0.21
C LYS A 36 -1.82 -13.49 -0.25
N THR A 37 -2.40 -12.77 0.71
CA THR A 37 -3.22 -11.58 0.40
C THR A 37 -2.38 -10.52 -0.30
N PHE A 38 -1.17 -10.26 0.20
CA PHE A 38 -0.27 -9.27 -0.37
C PHE A 38 0.28 -9.68 -1.73
N THR A 39 0.42 -10.98 -2.04
CA THR A 39 0.74 -11.44 -3.40
C THR A 39 -0.26 -10.90 -4.43
N GLY A 40 -1.55 -10.88 -4.11
CA GLY A 40 -2.58 -10.31 -4.99
C GLY A 40 -2.44 -8.79 -5.17
N ILE A 41 -2.03 -8.08 -4.11
CA ILE A 41 -1.77 -6.63 -4.16
C ILE A 41 -0.53 -6.35 -4.99
N ILE A 42 0.56 -7.10 -4.79
CA ILE A 42 1.83 -6.97 -5.53
C ILE A 42 1.60 -7.14 -7.03
N LYS A 43 0.81 -8.15 -7.45
CA LYS A 43 0.43 -8.32 -8.86
C LYS A 43 -0.24 -7.07 -9.43
N ALA A 44 -1.18 -6.48 -8.68
CA ALA A 44 -1.86 -5.26 -9.09
C ALA A 44 -0.92 -4.04 -9.09
N LEU A 45 0.03 -3.94 -8.15
CA LEU A 45 1.03 -2.87 -8.16
C LEU A 45 1.91 -2.94 -9.41
N ASN A 46 2.35 -4.14 -9.80
CA ASN A 46 3.15 -4.33 -11.02
C ASN A 46 2.38 -3.89 -12.29
N GLU A 47 1.08 -4.17 -12.37
CA GLU A 47 0.24 -3.74 -13.50
C GLU A 47 0.00 -2.22 -13.53
N TYR A 48 -0.04 -1.55 -12.37
CA TYR A 48 -0.43 -0.14 -12.26
C TYR A 48 0.73 0.81 -11.89
N GLY A 49 1.97 0.31 -11.78
CA GLY A 49 3.13 1.05 -11.29
C GLY A 49 3.36 2.38 -12.01
N ASP A 50 3.33 2.39 -13.34
CA ASP A 50 3.50 3.64 -14.11
C ASP A 50 2.33 4.62 -13.90
N LYS A 51 1.11 4.09 -13.75
CA LYS A 51 -0.06 4.93 -13.46
C LYS A 51 0.03 5.56 -12.07
N LEU A 52 0.55 4.83 -11.08
CA LEU A 52 0.78 5.31 -9.72
C LEU A 52 1.85 6.41 -9.68
N LYS A 53 2.94 6.26 -10.41
CA LYS A 53 3.96 7.31 -10.55
C LYS A 53 3.39 8.59 -11.15
N ARG A 54 2.59 8.49 -12.22
CA ARG A 54 1.98 9.68 -12.87
C ARG A 54 1.09 10.50 -11.93
N VAL A 55 0.40 9.84 -10.99
CA VAL A 55 -0.43 10.55 -9.98
C VAL A 55 0.32 10.86 -8.69
N LYS A 56 1.65 10.69 -8.66
CA LYS A 56 2.52 10.87 -7.48
C LYS A 56 1.98 10.12 -6.26
N ALA A 57 1.55 8.87 -6.47
CA ALA A 57 0.97 8.07 -5.40
C ALA A 57 2.01 7.69 -4.35
N ARG A 58 1.59 7.63 -3.09
CA ARG A 58 2.37 7.13 -1.94
C ARG A 58 1.58 6.08 -1.20
N ILE A 59 2.25 5.03 -0.74
CA ILE A 59 1.63 3.87 -0.10
C ILE A 59 2.03 3.83 1.38
N PHE A 60 1.06 3.64 2.27
CA PHE A 60 1.30 3.42 3.70
C PHE A 60 0.66 2.11 4.10
N VAL A 61 1.41 1.24 4.76
CA VAL A 61 0.97 -0.11 5.10
C VAL A 61 1.05 -0.30 6.60
N ARG A 62 -0.03 -0.81 7.20
CA ARG A 62 -0.02 -1.33 8.57
C ARG A 62 -0.77 -2.64 8.61
N ARG A 63 -0.07 -3.74 8.86
CA ARG A 63 -0.71 -5.06 8.95
C ARG A 63 -0.02 -6.01 9.93
N GLY A 64 -0.84 -6.82 10.60
CA GLY A 64 -0.39 -7.96 11.40
C GLY A 64 -1.21 -9.21 11.11
N GLY A 65 -0.73 -10.36 11.58
CA GLY A 65 -1.38 -11.66 11.45
C GLY A 65 -0.43 -12.73 10.90
N PRO A 66 -0.91 -13.94 10.57
CA PRO A 66 -0.09 -15.01 10.00
C PRO A 66 0.73 -14.55 8.77
N ASN A 67 2.02 -14.87 8.75
CA ASN A 67 2.98 -14.58 7.68
C ASN A 67 3.12 -13.09 7.31
N TYR A 68 2.79 -12.17 8.23
CA TYR A 68 2.82 -10.73 7.92
C TYR A 68 4.22 -10.21 7.61
N GLN A 69 5.27 -10.70 8.28
CA GLN A 69 6.65 -10.23 8.06
C GLN A 69 7.08 -10.44 6.60
N GLU A 70 6.88 -11.66 6.09
CA GLU A 70 7.16 -12.00 4.70
C GLU A 70 6.31 -11.16 3.74
N GLY A 71 5.02 -11.02 4.02
CA GLY A 71 4.13 -10.17 3.24
C GLY A 71 4.64 -8.73 3.15
N LEU A 72 4.98 -8.11 4.28
CA LEU A 72 5.48 -6.74 4.35
C LEU A 72 6.79 -6.57 3.58
N ILE A 73 7.73 -7.51 3.72
CA ILE A 73 9.01 -7.50 3.00
C ILE A 73 8.77 -7.55 1.48
N ASN A 74 7.97 -8.52 1.02
CA ASN A 74 7.68 -8.71 -0.40
C ASN A 74 6.94 -7.51 -1.01
N LEU A 75 6.01 -6.92 -0.26
CA LEU A 75 5.27 -5.74 -0.70
C LEU A 75 6.17 -4.52 -0.82
N LYS A 76 7.08 -4.32 0.15
CA LYS A 76 8.06 -3.24 0.14
C LYS A 76 8.98 -3.35 -1.08
N ALA A 77 9.59 -4.52 -1.29
CA ALA A 77 10.49 -4.77 -2.41
C ALA A 77 9.81 -4.55 -3.77
N ALA A 78 8.55 -4.96 -3.91
CA ALA A 78 7.79 -4.73 -5.14
C ALA A 78 7.55 -3.24 -5.42
N ALA A 79 7.14 -2.46 -4.42
CA ALA A 79 6.90 -1.03 -4.58
C ALA A 79 8.21 -0.25 -4.86
N GLU A 80 9.29 -0.59 -4.17
CA GLU A 80 10.62 0.02 -4.39
C GLU A 80 11.14 -0.26 -5.81
N LYS A 81 11.00 -1.50 -6.32
CA LYS A 81 11.36 -1.85 -7.69
C LYS A 81 10.60 -1.02 -8.74
N LEU A 82 9.35 -0.65 -8.44
CA LEU A 82 8.51 0.17 -9.32
C LEU A 82 8.77 1.68 -9.18
N GLY A 83 9.56 2.10 -8.19
CA GLY A 83 9.79 3.51 -7.86
C GLY A 83 8.58 4.20 -7.21
N VAL A 84 7.70 3.43 -6.55
CA VAL A 84 6.53 3.98 -5.84
C VAL A 84 6.88 4.11 -4.35
N PRO A 85 6.85 5.33 -3.78
CA PRO A 85 7.16 5.52 -2.36
C PRO A 85 6.23 4.72 -1.46
N ILE A 86 6.81 3.97 -0.52
CA ILE A 86 6.08 3.10 0.41
C ILE A 86 6.64 3.20 1.82
N GLU A 87 5.76 3.19 2.82
CA GLU A 87 6.10 3.04 4.23
C GLU A 87 5.35 1.82 4.79
N VAL A 88 6.04 0.96 5.54
CA VAL A 88 5.54 -0.36 5.92
C VAL A 88 5.74 -0.59 7.41
N HIS A 89 4.66 -0.91 8.10
CA HIS A 89 4.64 -1.13 9.55
C HIS A 89 3.92 -2.40 9.95
N GLY A 90 4.42 -3.06 11.00
CA GLY A 90 3.83 -4.24 11.59
C GLY A 90 2.90 -3.95 12.78
N PRO A 91 2.62 -4.99 13.59
CA PRO A 91 1.82 -4.90 14.81
C PRO A 91 2.33 -3.89 15.84
N GLU A 92 3.65 -3.67 15.89
CA GLU A 92 4.33 -2.75 16.81
C GLU A 92 3.90 -1.28 16.61
N TYR A 93 3.36 -0.95 15.43
CA TYR A 93 2.86 0.38 15.14
C TYR A 93 1.36 0.49 15.43
N HIS A 94 0.97 1.59 16.07
CA HIS A 94 -0.43 1.85 16.38
C HIS A 94 -1.27 1.89 15.10
N MET A 95 -2.40 1.16 15.08
CA MET A 95 -3.14 0.83 13.86
C MET A 95 -3.51 2.06 13.02
N THR A 96 -3.93 3.15 13.66
CA THR A 96 -4.39 4.36 12.98
C THR A 96 -3.28 5.39 12.75
N ARG A 97 -2.08 5.19 13.29
CA ARG A 97 -1.00 6.19 13.19
C ARG A 97 -0.55 6.42 11.74
N VAL A 98 -0.63 5.39 10.90
CA VAL A 98 -0.39 5.50 9.45
C VAL A 98 -1.34 6.48 8.74
N VAL A 99 -2.53 6.75 9.30
CA VAL A 99 -3.43 7.78 8.76
C VAL A 99 -2.88 9.16 9.07
N SER A 100 -2.39 9.38 10.29
CA SER A 100 -1.75 10.65 10.67
C SER A 100 -0.48 10.91 9.85
N ASP A 101 0.30 9.88 9.55
CA ASP A 101 1.50 10.01 8.72
C ASP A 101 1.15 10.27 7.25
N ALA A 102 0.11 9.61 6.73
CA ALA A 102 -0.41 9.83 5.40
C ALA A 102 -0.92 11.27 5.15
N LEU A 103 -1.40 11.96 6.18
CA LEU A 103 -1.93 13.34 6.10
C LEU A 103 -0.85 14.42 6.11
N LYS A 104 0.41 14.08 6.41
CA LYS A 104 1.53 15.04 6.43
C LYS A 104 2.05 15.38 5.03
N PHE A 105 1.51 14.77 3.98
CA PHE A 105 1.95 14.87 2.59
C PHE A 105 0.81 15.29 1.67
#